data_AF-A0A9P8MM25-F1
#
_entry.id   AF-A0A9P8MM25-F1
#
_cell.length_a   1.000
_cell.length_b   1.000
_cell.length_c   1.000
_cell.angle_alpha   90.00
_cell.angle_beta   90.00
_cell.angle_gamma   90.00
#
_symmetry.space_group_name_H-M   'P 1'
#
loop_
_entity.id
_entity.type
_entity.pdbx_description
1 polymer ?
#
loop_
_entity_poly.entity_id
_entity_poly.type
_entity_poly.pdbx_seq_one_letter_code
_entity_poly.pdbx_strand_id
1 'polypeptide(L)'
;MFHNAVLLQGLPEGRLEGPQEGLQQTTGRRHDVVSRWVYDDKFVASVGLEHGVALPFTRLENRTWLHDRSERDVYGLLIDAYRLRVEDMYNIEGEADTDSIYGGAANGLRGFKRFLGRVERCPGLLPPWWDAKKKKV
;
A
#
# COMPACT_ATOMS: atom_id res chain seq x y z
N MET A 1 -33.23 -13.23 -33.00
CA MET A 1 -33.71 -12.34 -34.08
C MET A 1 -33.46 -10.91 -33.61
N PHE A 2 -32.40 -10.29 -34.12
CA PHE A 2 -32.07 -8.89 -33.87
C PHE A 2 -32.75 -8.05 -34.93
N HIS A 3 -33.54 -7.06 -34.53
CA HIS A 3 -33.82 -5.89 -35.35
C HIS A 3 -34.11 -4.71 -34.42
N ASN A 4 -33.20 -3.75 -34.38
CA ASN A 4 -33.55 -2.34 -34.57
C ASN A 4 -32.29 -1.58 -34.99
N ALA A 5 -32.33 -1.13 -36.25
CA ALA A 5 -31.35 -0.28 -36.88
C ALA A 5 -31.84 1.17 -36.81
N VAL A 6 -30.94 2.11 -36.52
CA VAL A 6 -31.09 3.51 -36.93
C VAL A 6 -29.78 3.98 -37.55
N LEU A 7 -29.85 4.06 -38.88
CA LEU A 7 -29.21 4.98 -39.83
C LEU A 7 -27.89 5.69 -39.47
N LEU A 8 -26.83 5.28 -40.17
CA LEU A 8 -25.61 6.03 -40.45
C LEU A 8 -25.79 6.85 -41.74
N GLN A 9 -25.45 8.13 -41.71
CA GLN A 9 -24.97 8.87 -42.89
C GLN A 9 -23.88 9.86 -42.47
N GLY A 10 -22.74 9.85 -43.17
CA GLY A 10 -21.78 10.95 -43.18
C GLY A 10 -20.32 10.55 -42.95
N LEU A 11 -19.67 10.00 -43.98
CA LEU A 11 -18.21 9.88 -44.08
C LEU A 11 -17.73 10.90 -45.14
N PRO A 12 -16.60 11.59 -44.92
CA PRO A 12 -15.66 11.73 -46.02
C PRO A 12 -14.25 11.25 -45.67
N GLU A 13 -13.70 10.48 -46.61
CA GLU A 13 -12.32 9.99 -46.64
C GLU A 13 -11.31 11.15 -46.73
N GLY A 14 -10.16 11.00 -46.06
CA GLY A 14 -9.06 11.95 -46.13
C GLY A 14 -7.78 11.41 -45.49
N ARG A 15 -7.00 10.72 -46.31
CA ARG A 15 -5.66 10.17 -46.08
C ARG A 15 -4.69 11.21 -45.48
N LEU A 16 -4.08 10.92 -44.32
CA LEU A 16 -3.02 11.72 -43.72
C LEU A 16 -1.65 11.25 -44.22
N GLU A 17 -1.10 11.97 -45.20
CA GLU A 17 0.34 11.99 -45.50
C GLU A 17 0.99 13.03 -44.55
N GLY A 18 1.88 12.57 -43.67
CA GLY A 18 2.69 13.45 -42.80
C GLY A 18 4.08 13.68 -43.40
N PRO A 19 4.65 14.91 -43.39
CA PRO A 19 5.94 15.19 -44.03
C PRO A 19 7.14 14.66 -43.24
N GLN A 20 8.11 14.07 -43.95
CA GLN A 20 9.46 13.81 -43.47
C GLN A 20 10.31 15.08 -43.57
N GLU A 21 10.90 15.55 -42.47
CA GLU A 21 12.09 16.40 -42.49
C GLU A 21 13.05 16.05 -41.35
N GLY A 22 14.33 15.87 -41.67
CA GLY A 22 15.43 16.12 -40.73
C GLY A 22 16.16 14.93 -40.11
N LEU A 23 16.74 14.04 -40.92
CA LEU A 23 17.85 13.19 -40.48
C LEU A 23 19.09 14.06 -40.22
N GLN A 24 19.35 14.39 -38.96
CA GLN A 24 20.65 14.91 -38.53
C GLN A 24 21.30 13.90 -37.59
N GLN A 25 22.27 13.17 -38.15
CA GLN A 25 23.15 12.26 -37.45
C GLN A 25 24.04 13.08 -36.52
N THR A 26 23.73 13.08 -35.22
CA THR A 26 24.69 13.47 -34.19
C THR A 26 25.18 12.19 -33.50
N THR A 27 26.41 11.85 -33.83
CA THR A 27 27.20 10.81 -33.18
C THR A 27 27.57 11.31 -31.79
N GLY A 28 26.80 10.91 -30.78
CA GLY A 28 26.99 11.37 -29.40
C GLY A 28 26.51 10.34 -28.40
N ARG A 29 27.41 9.40 -28.08
CA ARG A 29 27.48 8.56 -26.87
C ARG A 29 26.19 8.55 -26.01
N ARG A 30 25.22 7.71 -26.40
CA ARG A 30 24.04 7.34 -25.59
C ARG A 30 24.42 6.40 -24.45
N HIS A 31 25.23 6.88 -23.52
CA HIS A 31 25.38 6.29 -22.20
C HIS A 31 25.30 7.47 -21.22
N ASP A 32 24.09 7.88 -20.84
CA ASP A 32 23.80 8.54 -19.55
C ASP A 32 22.40 9.19 -19.50
N VAL A 33 21.36 8.46 -19.90
CA VAL A 33 19.97 8.84 -19.55
C VAL A 33 19.29 7.77 -18.70
N VAL A 34 19.71 6.51 -18.82
CA VAL A 34 19.19 5.40 -17.99
C VAL A 34 19.78 5.42 -16.58
N SER A 35 21.00 5.93 -16.39
CA SER A 35 21.71 5.94 -15.10
C SER A 35 21.08 6.86 -14.04
N ARG A 36 20.24 7.82 -14.44
CA ARG A 36 19.64 8.80 -13.52
C ARG A 36 18.34 8.32 -12.85
N TRP A 37 17.74 7.21 -13.32
CA TRP A 37 16.48 6.67 -12.80
C TRP A 37 16.66 5.43 -11.92
N VAL A 38 17.89 5.07 -11.55
CA VAL A 38 18.17 3.84 -10.78
C VAL A 38 18.75 4.12 -9.38
N TYR A 39 19.20 5.34 -9.08
CA TYR A 39 19.92 5.63 -7.82
C TYR A 39 19.56 6.95 -7.13
N ASP A 40 18.33 7.45 -7.34
CA ASP A 40 17.72 8.48 -6.47
C ASP A 40 16.44 7.92 -5.82
N ASP A 41 16.50 6.64 -5.44
CA ASP A 41 15.45 5.93 -4.71
C ASP A 41 15.50 6.32 -3.23
N LYS A 42 15.16 7.59 -2.94
CA LYS A 42 14.61 7.91 -1.63
C LYS A 42 13.18 7.40 -1.58
N PHE A 43 13.07 6.11 -1.26
CA PHE A 43 11.94 5.41 -0.63
C PHE A 43 10.67 6.24 -0.58
N VAL A 44 9.87 6.17 -1.65
CA VAL A 44 8.57 6.85 -1.72
C VAL A 44 7.74 6.42 -0.51
N ALA A 45 7.45 7.36 0.37
CA ALA A 45 6.50 7.16 1.45
C ALA A 45 5.15 6.82 0.82
N SER A 46 4.60 5.64 1.13
CA SER A 46 3.23 5.32 0.74
C SER A 46 2.27 6.29 1.45
N VAL A 47 1.19 6.68 0.78
CA VAL A 47 0.16 7.57 1.36
C VAL A 47 -0.20 7.11 2.77
N GLY A 48 -0.04 7.98 3.76
CA GLY A 48 -0.33 7.70 5.16
C GLY A 48 0.85 7.21 6.03
N LEU A 49 2.02 6.94 5.45
CA LEU A 49 3.25 6.63 6.20
C LEU A 49 4.26 7.79 6.08
N GLU A 50 5.06 8.00 7.12
CA GLU A 50 6.09 9.04 7.13
C GLU A 50 7.26 8.66 6.21
N HIS A 51 7.62 7.37 6.16
CA HIS A 51 8.73 6.88 5.32
C HIS A 51 8.45 5.52 4.69
N GLY A 52 8.98 5.32 3.48
CA GLY A 52 9.04 4.01 2.84
C GLY A 52 10.04 3.07 3.54
N VAL A 53 9.94 1.77 3.26
CA VAL A 53 10.85 0.76 3.80
C VAL A 53 11.61 0.09 2.66
N ALA A 54 12.92 -0.08 2.86
CA ALA A 54 13.78 -0.78 1.91
C ALA A 54 13.50 -2.27 1.83
N LEU A 55 13.47 -2.80 0.61
CA LEU A 55 13.26 -4.23 0.32
C LEU A 55 12.03 -4.78 1.09
N PRO A 56 10.84 -4.23 0.86
CA PRO A 56 9.67 -4.48 1.70
C PRO A 56 9.29 -5.97 1.75
N PHE A 57 9.39 -6.69 0.64
CA PHE A 57 9.07 -8.13 0.61
C PHE A 57 10.10 -8.98 1.34
N THR A 58 11.40 -8.68 1.20
CA THR A 58 12.47 -9.34 1.98
C THR A 58 12.28 -9.13 3.48
N ARG A 59 11.88 -7.93 3.91
CA ARG A 59 11.61 -7.67 5.33
C ARG A 59 10.34 -8.35 5.82
N LEU A 60 9.32 -8.49 4.98
CA LEU A 60 8.13 -9.26 5.31
C LEU A 60 8.48 -10.74 5.55
N GLU A 61 9.28 -11.33 4.65
CA GLU A 61 9.80 -12.69 4.78
C GLU A 61 10.63 -12.86 6.06
N ASN A 62 11.52 -11.91 6.33
CA ASN A 62 12.36 -11.89 7.53
C ASN A 62 11.62 -11.48 8.81
N ARG A 63 10.30 -11.24 8.76
CA ARG A 63 9.46 -10.73 9.85
C ARG A 63 9.83 -9.36 10.40
N THR A 64 10.79 -8.66 9.78
CA THR A 64 11.33 -7.37 10.22
C THR A 64 10.70 -6.16 9.53
N TRP A 65 9.52 -6.32 8.93
CA TRP A 65 8.86 -5.26 8.15
C TRP A 65 8.55 -3.98 8.95
N LEU A 66 8.35 -4.11 10.27
CA LEU A 66 8.13 -2.96 11.16
C LEU A 66 9.44 -2.34 11.68
N HIS A 67 10.59 -3.02 11.57
CA HIS A 67 11.77 -2.78 12.42
C HIS A 67 12.54 -1.48 12.17
N ASP A 68 12.31 -0.76 11.07
CA ASP A 68 12.94 0.55 10.78
C ASP A 68 11.90 1.62 10.40
N ARG A 69 10.73 1.54 11.04
CA ARG A 69 9.66 2.54 10.89
C ARG A 69 9.61 3.45 12.11
N SER A 70 9.07 4.67 11.93
CA SER A 70 8.80 5.56 13.05
C SER A 70 7.75 4.96 13.97
N GLU A 71 7.70 5.39 15.24
CA GLU A 71 6.69 4.91 16.17
C GLU A 71 5.27 5.17 15.63
N ARG A 72 5.05 6.35 15.04
CA ARG A 72 3.77 6.73 14.47
C ARG A 72 3.33 5.77 13.36
N ASP A 73 4.22 5.44 12.44
CA ASP A 73 3.95 4.49 11.37
C ASP A 73 3.61 3.11 11.93
N VAL A 74 4.39 2.62 12.91
CA VAL A 74 4.15 1.30 13.53
C VAL A 74 2.78 1.27 14.21
N TYR A 75 2.42 2.29 15.00
CA TYR A 75 1.10 2.36 15.61
C TYR A 75 -0.03 2.45 14.58
N GLY A 76 0.12 3.28 13.55
CA GLY A 76 -0.87 3.40 12.48
C GLY A 76 -1.13 2.06 11.79
N LEU A 77 -0.06 1.37 11.40
CA LEU A 77 -0.12 0.05 10.76
C LEU A 77 -0.76 -1.01 11.67
N LEU A 78 -0.45 -1.00 12.98
CA LEU A 78 -1.08 -1.93 13.93
C LEU A 78 -2.58 -1.64 14.11
N ILE A 79 -2.97 -0.36 14.13
CA ILE A 79 -4.39 0.04 14.20
C ILE A 79 -5.14 -0.41 12.95
N ASP A 80 -4.56 -0.19 11.77
CA ASP A 80 -5.18 -0.57 10.49
C ASP A 80 -5.27 -2.10 10.36
N ALA A 81 -4.23 -2.84 10.76
CA ALA A 81 -4.28 -4.30 10.81
C ALA A 81 -5.35 -4.81 11.78
N TYR A 82 -5.54 -4.15 12.93
CA TYR A 82 -6.61 -4.47 13.87
C TYR A 82 -7.99 -4.19 13.27
N ARG A 83 -8.19 -3.04 12.61
CA ARG A 83 -9.45 -2.70 11.95
C ARG A 83 -9.80 -3.71 10.87
N LEU A 84 -8.83 -4.08 10.03
CA LEU A 84 -9.01 -5.10 9.00
C LEU A 84 -9.38 -6.45 9.61
N ARG A 85 -8.70 -6.86 10.69
CA ARG A 85 -9.05 -8.09 11.41
C ARG A 85 -10.48 -8.07 11.94
N VAL A 86 -10.91 -6.96 12.56
CA VAL A 86 -12.26 -6.82 13.11
C VAL A 86 -13.31 -6.88 12.00
N GLU A 87 -13.04 -6.26 10.86
CA GLU A 87 -13.88 -6.32 9.66
C GLU A 87 -14.01 -7.75 9.12
N ASP A 88 -12.89 -8.48 9.02
CA ASP A 88 -12.86 -9.86 8.54
C ASP A 88 -13.61 -10.80 9.50
N MET A 89 -13.39 -10.68 10.82
CA MET A 89 -14.12 -11.47 11.81
C MET A 89 -15.63 -11.27 11.68
N TYR A 90 -16.07 -10.03 11.49
CA TYR A 90 -17.49 -9.73 11.36
C TYR A 90 -18.09 -10.23 10.03
N ASN A 91 -17.45 -9.92 8.90
CA ASN A 91 -18.02 -10.20 7.57
C ASN A 91 -17.78 -11.63 7.07
N ILE A 92 -16.65 -12.25 7.45
CA ILE A 92 -16.24 -13.57 6.94
C ILE A 92 -16.58 -14.66 7.95
N GLU A 93 -16.22 -14.46 9.23
CA GLU A 93 -16.44 -15.46 10.28
C GLU A 93 -17.84 -15.33 10.93
N GLY A 94 -18.52 -14.18 10.74
CA GLY A 94 -19.79 -13.89 11.40
C GLY A 94 -19.65 -13.60 12.91
N GLU A 95 -18.42 -13.35 13.36
CA GLU A 95 -18.08 -13.12 14.76
C GLU A 95 -17.96 -11.63 15.08
N ALA A 96 -18.86 -11.11 15.93
CA ALA A 96 -18.76 -9.76 16.46
C ALA A 96 -17.99 -9.77 17.80
N ASP A 97 -16.72 -9.33 17.78
CA ASP A 97 -15.94 -9.17 19.01
C ASP A 97 -16.60 -8.14 19.94
N THR A 98 -17.02 -8.58 21.13
CA THR A 98 -17.70 -7.75 22.15
C THR A 98 -16.94 -6.49 22.56
N ASP A 99 -15.61 -6.46 22.40
CA ASP A 99 -14.81 -5.25 22.68
C ASP A 99 -14.49 -4.43 21.40
N SER A 100 -15.16 -4.73 20.29
CA SER A 100 -15.11 -3.98 19.04
C SER A 100 -16.40 -3.20 18.82
N ILE A 101 -16.38 -2.28 17.84
CA ILE A 101 -17.55 -1.48 17.47
C ILE A 101 -18.72 -2.34 16.95
N TYR A 102 -18.44 -3.50 16.36
CA TYR A 102 -19.46 -4.42 15.86
C TYR A 102 -20.11 -5.24 16.98
N GLY A 103 -19.41 -5.44 18.10
CA GLY A 103 -19.93 -6.13 19.29
C GLY A 103 -20.62 -5.22 20.29
N GLY A 104 -20.88 -3.95 19.95
CA GLY A 104 -21.58 -2.99 20.81
C GLY A 104 -20.69 -2.22 21.79
N ALA A 105 -19.35 -2.32 21.69
CA ALA A 105 -18.46 -1.51 22.51
C ALA A 105 -18.50 -0.04 22.07
N ALA A 106 -18.40 0.88 23.05
CA ALA A 106 -18.35 2.32 22.78
C ALA A 106 -17.15 2.73 21.90
N ASN A 107 -16.05 1.97 21.96
CA ASN A 107 -14.90 2.09 21.09
C ASN A 107 -14.13 0.77 21.01
N GLY A 108 -13.20 0.67 20.05
CA GLY A 108 -12.38 -0.53 19.84
C GLY A 108 -11.11 -0.64 20.70
N LEU A 109 -10.91 0.21 21.71
CA LEU A 109 -9.63 0.28 22.45
C LEU A 109 -9.34 -1.02 23.22
N ARG A 110 -10.37 -1.61 23.85
CA ARG A 110 -10.23 -2.87 24.61
C ARG A 110 -9.86 -4.02 23.67
N GLY A 111 -10.54 -4.16 22.54
CA GLY A 111 -10.20 -5.15 21.52
C GLY A 111 -8.78 -4.94 20.96
N PHE A 112 -8.39 -3.68 20.72
CA PHE A 112 -7.04 -3.35 20.25
C PHE A 112 -5.96 -3.74 21.27
N LYS A 113 -6.17 -3.50 22.57
CA LYS A 113 -5.23 -3.94 23.63
C LYS A 113 -5.07 -5.45 23.68
N ARG A 114 -6.13 -6.21 23.44
CA ARG A 114 -6.04 -7.68 23.31
C ARG A 114 -5.28 -8.08 22.05
N PHE A 115 -5.54 -7.41 20.93
CA PHE A 115 -4.81 -7.61 19.67
C PHE A 115 -3.31 -7.37 19.84
N LEU A 116 -2.89 -6.27 20.48
CA LEU A 116 -1.48 -6.01 20.80
C LEU A 116 -0.87 -7.15 21.62
N GLY A 117 -1.62 -7.72 22.57
CA GLY A 117 -1.16 -8.91 23.31
C GLY A 117 -0.94 -10.15 22.44
N ARG A 118 -1.56 -10.26 21.26
CA ARG A 118 -1.28 -11.32 20.28
C ARG A 118 -0.04 -10.98 19.46
N VAL A 119 0.08 -9.73 19.01
CA VAL A 119 1.22 -9.22 18.23
C VAL A 119 2.53 -9.36 19.03
N GLU A 120 2.52 -9.04 20.32
CA GLU A 120 3.67 -9.20 21.23
C GLU A 120 4.15 -10.64 21.38
N ARG A 121 3.27 -11.63 21.13
CA ARG A 121 3.64 -13.05 21.16
C ARG A 121 4.27 -13.54 19.86
N CYS A 122 4.33 -12.70 18.82
CA CYS A 122 4.98 -13.02 17.55
C CYS A 122 6.46 -12.58 17.62
N PRO A 123 7.41 -13.51 17.81
CA PRO A 123 8.82 -13.13 17.98
C PRO A 123 9.36 -12.51 16.70
N GLY A 124 10.08 -11.39 16.85
CA GLY A 124 10.74 -10.71 15.75
C GLY A 124 9.83 -9.90 14.83
N LEU A 125 8.54 -9.73 15.17
CA LEU A 125 7.61 -8.87 14.43
C LEU A 125 7.72 -7.39 14.82
N LEU A 126 7.84 -7.14 16.12
CA LEU A 126 7.84 -5.79 16.68
C LEU A 126 9.26 -5.20 16.75
N PRO A 127 9.43 -3.90 16.48
CA PRO A 127 10.73 -3.26 16.52
C PRO A 127 11.40 -3.38 17.89
N PRO A 128 12.75 -3.31 17.97
CA PRO A 128 13.48 -3.44 19.23
C PRO A 128 13.10 -2.40 20.30
N TRP A 129 12.58 -1.24 19.90
CA TRP A 129 12.14 -0.19 20.82
C TRP A 129 10.75 -0.46 21.43
N TRP A 130 10.00 -1.46 20.96
CA TRP A 130 8.69 -1.79 21.50
C TRP A 130 8.82 -2.38 22.90
N ASP A 131 8.19 -1.76 23.90
CA ASP A 131 8.18 -2.21 25.28
C ASP A 131 6.77 -2.28 25.88
N ALA A 132 6.64 -2.82 27.09
CA ALA A 132 5.35 -2.96 27.76
C ALA A 132 4.66 -1.61 28.08
N LYS A 133 5.39 -0.48 28.09
CA LYS A 133 4.80 0.85 28.33
C LYS A 133 4.02 1.32 27.09
N LYS A 134 4.47 0.93 25.89
CA LYS A 134 3.84 1.23 24.60
C LYS A 134 2.43 0.62 24.44
N LYS A 135 2.03 -0.33 25.28
CA LYS A 135 0.68 -0.93 25.28
C LYS A 135 -0.37 -0.14 26.06
N LYS A 136 0.05 0.76 26.95
CA LYS A 136 -0.85 1.42 27.91
C LYS A 136 -1.68 2.56 27.32
N VAL A 137 -1.40 2.94 26.07
CA VAL A 137 -2.02 4.05 25.34
C VAL A 137 -3.54 3.91 25.27
#